data_AF-A0A372BWV0-F1
#
_entry.id   AF-A0A372BWV0-F1
#
_cell.length_a   1.000
_cell.length_b   1.000
_cell.length_c   1.000
_cell.angle_alpha   90.00
_cell.angle_beta   90.00
_cell.angle_gamma   90.00
#
_symmetry.space_group_name_H-M   'P 1'
#
loop_
_entity.id
_entity.type
_entity.pdbx_description
1 polymer ?
#
loop_
_entity_poly.entity_id
_entity_poly.type
_entity_poly.pdbx_seq_one_letter_code
_entity_poly.pdbx_strand_id
1 'polypeptide(L)' 'MGTLLGDPSKAKEKLGWQPKTTFDELVSEMVEKDLESARHDALIEREGYRAYRFKE' A
#
# COMPACT_ATOMS: atom_id res chain seq x y z
N MET A 1 -4.05 21.15 17.72
CA MET A 1 -4.17 19.87 16.99
C MET A 1 -4.88 20.17 15.69
N GLY A 2 -4.22 20.01 14.55
CA GLY A 2 -4.84 20.17 13.23
C GLY A 2 -5.19 18.80 12.67
N THR A 3 -6.41 18.63 12.19
CA THR A 3 -6.85 17.42 11.47
C THR A 3 -6.66 17.66 9.97
N LEU A 4 -6.05 16.70 9.26
CA LEU A 4 -5.98 16.72 7.80
C LEU A 4 -7.24 16.04 7.25
N LEU A 5 -8.25 16.83 6.89
CA LEU A 5 -9.48 16.36 6.28
C LEU A 5 -9.72 17.14 4.97
N GLY A 6 -9.59 16.47 3.83
CA GLY A 6 -9.83 17.07 2.53
C GLY A 6 -11.30 16.96 2.10
N ASP A 7 -11.82 18.01 1.45
CA ASP A 7 -13.12 17.98 0.77
C ASP A 7 -12.93 17.76 -0.74
N PRO A 8 -13.31 16.59 -1.29
CA PRO A 8 -13.16 16.28 -2.70
C PRO A 8 -14.33 16.75 -3.58
N SER A 9 -15.28 17.54 -3.08
CA SER A 9 -16.52 17.91 -3.79
C SER A 9 -16.25 18.51 -5.18
N LYS A 10 -15.25 19.38 -5.31
CA LYS A 10 -14.85 19.98 -6.61
C LYS A 10 -14.41 18.93 -7.64
N ALA A 11 -13.68 17.90 -7.22
CA ALA A 11 -13.23 16.83 -8.11
C ALA A 11 -14.39 15.92 -8.51
N LYS A 12 -15.31 15.64 -7.58
CA LYS A 12 -16.54 14.89 -7.88
C LYS A 12 -17.42 15.60 -8.89
N GLU A 13 -17.65 16.90 -8.72
CA GLU A 13 -18.51 17.69 -9.61
C GLU A 13 -17.91 17.86 -11.01
N LYS A 14 -16.62 18.20 -11.09
CA LYS A 14 -16.00 18.54 -12.39
C LYS A 14 -15.47 17.32 -13.15
N LEU A 15 -15.06 16.28 -12.43
CA LEU A 15 -14.37 15.12 -13.01
C LEU A 15 -15.14 13.81 -12.81
N GLY A 16 -16.27 13.84 -12.09
CA GLY A 16 -16.96 12.61 -11.68
C GLY A 16 -16.13 11.75 -10.73
N TRP A 17 -15.06 12.31 -10.14
CA TRP A 17 -14.08 11.55 -9.37
C TRP A 17 -14.71 11.01 -8.08
N GLN A 18 -14.49 9.73 -7.83
CA GLN A 18 -14.84 9.05 -6.58
C GLN A 18 -13.76 8.01 -6.27
N PRO A 19 -13.36 7.84 -4.99
CA PRO A 19 -12.42 6.80 -4.61
C PRO A 19 -13.02 5.43 -4.94
N LYS A 20 -12.24 4.58 -5.61
CA LYS A 20 -12.65 3.20 -5.95
C LYS A 20 -12.25 2.20 -4.88
N THR A 21 -11.24 2.54 -4.07
CA THR A 21 -10.69 1.71 -3.01
C THR A 21 -10.99 2.41 -1.68
N THR A 22 -11.58 1.65 -0.76
CA THR A 22 -11.79 2.10 0.63
C THR A 22 -10.47 2.10 1.41
N PHE A 23 -10.47 2.71 2.58
CA PHE A 23 -9.30 2.71 3.45
C PHE A 23 -8.90 1.29 3.88
N ASP A 24 -9.87 0.46 4.27
CA ASP A 24 -9.61 -0.91 4.73
C ASP A 24 -9.07 -1.81 3.61
N GLU A 25 -9.59 -1.66 2.38
CA GLU A 25 -9.07 -2.36 1.20
C GLU A 25 -7.63 -1.94 0.90
N LEU A 26 -7.34 -0.63 0.95
CA LEU A 26 -5.99 -0.12 0.74
C LEU A 26 -5.00 -0.69 1.77
N VAL A 27 -5.38 -0.67 3.05
CA VAL A 27 -4.53 -1.24 4.13
C VAL A 27 -4.31 -2.73 3.91
N SER A 28 -5.36 -3.46 3.54
CA SER A 28 -5.26 -4.90 3.29
C SER A 28 -4.33 -5.22 2.11
N GLU A 29 -4.45 -4.48 1.02
CA GLU A 29 -3.58 -4.60 -0.16
C GLU A 29 -2.11 -4.33 0.19
N MET A 30 -1.84 -3.27 0.96
CA MET A 30 -0.48 -2.94 1.40
C MET A 30 0.15 -4.08 2.22
N VAL A 31 -0.58 -4.59 3.23
CA VAL A 31 -0.06 -5.66 4.10
C VAL A 31 0.18 -6.96 3.32
N GLU A 32 -0.72 -7.30 2.39
CA GLU A 32 -0.55 -8.48 1.55
C GLU A 32 0.74 -8.39 0.72
N LYS A 33 1.03 -7.23 0.13
CA LYS A 33 2.23 -6.99 -0.67
C LYS A 33 3.52 -6.99 0.15
N ASP A 34 3.49 -6.46 1.37
CA ASP A 34 4.62 -6.55 2.29
C ASP A 34 4.90 -8.01 2.70
N LEU A 35 3.85 -8.79 2.96
CA LEU A 35 3.98 -10.20 3.30
C LEU A 35 4.46 -11.05 2.13
N GLU A 36 4.06 -10.74 0.90
CA GLU A 36 4.56 -11.39 -0.32
C GLU A 36 6.06 -11.14 -0.46
N SER A 37 6.48 -9.88 -0.35
CA SER A 37 7.90 -9.47 -0.41
C SER A 37 8.74 -10.15 0.66
N ALA A 38 8.26 -10.15 1.91
CA ALA A 38 8.96 -10.79 3.02
C ALA A 38 9.09 -12.31 2.85
N ARG A 39 8.07 -12.98 2.29
CA ARG A 39 8.12 -14.43 1.99
C ARG A 39 9.12 -14.75 0.89
N HIS A 40 9.19 -13.92 -0.15
CA HIS A 40 10.16 -14.07 -1.22
C HIS A 40 11.59 -13.92 -0.70
N ASP A 41 11.87 -12.89 0.11
CA ASP A 41 13.19 -12.69 0.71
C ASP A 41 13.59 -13.86 1.62
N ALA A 42 12.67 -14.33 2.46
CA ALA A 42 12.91 -15.49 3.33
C ALA A 42 13.20 -16.77 2.54
N LEU A 43 12.55 -16.97 1.38
CA LEU A 43 12.84 -18.09 0.49
C LEU A 43 14.26 -17.99 -0.07
N ILE A 44 14.64 -16.82 -0.61
CA ILE A 44 15.97 -16.60 -1.18
C ILE A 44 17.07 -16.86 -0.15
N GLU A 45 16.91 -16.34 1.07
CA GLU A 45 17.85 -16.56 2.17
C GLU A 45 17.96 -18.04 2.55
N ARG A 46 16.83 -18.75 2.61
CA ARG A 46 16.79 -20.19 2.92
C ARG A 46 17.53 -21.02 1.88
N GLU A 47 17.42 -20.66 0.60
CA GLU A 47 18.12 -21.33 -0.49
C GLU A 47 19.61 -20.89 -0.61
N GLY A 48 20.12 -20.09 0.32
CA GLY A 48 21.53 -19.72 0.42
C GLY A 48 21.94 -18.54 -0.47
N TYR A 49 20.98 -17.86 -1.09
CA TYR A 49 21.21 -16.66 -1.88
C TYR A 49 21.06 -15.41 -1.02
N ARG A 50 21.75 -14.33 -1.39
CA ARG A 50 21.66 -13.06 -0.66
C ARG A 50 20.40 -12.32 -1.10
N ALA A 51 19.39 -12.26 -0.22
CA ALA A 51 18.27 -11.35 -0.42
C ALA A 51 18.76 -9.90 -0.25
N TYR A 52 18.51 -9.07 -1.27
CA TYR A 52 18.75 -7.63 -1.17
C TYR A 52 17.51 -6.99 -0.56
N ARG A 53 17.42 -7.05 0.77
CA ARG A 53 16.34 -6.39 1.51
C ARG A 53 16.48 -4.88 1.34
N PHE A 54 15.64 -4.27 0.50
CA PHE A 54 15.51 -2.82 0.44
C PHE A 54 14.90 -2.36 1.76
N LYS A 55 15.67 -1.59 2.54
CA LYS A 55 15.13 -0.87 3.71
C LYS A 55 14.60 0.47 3.22
N GLU A 56 13.29 0.66 3.34
CA GLU A 56 12.68 1.99 3.31
C GLU A 56 13.04 2.79 4.58
#